data_AF-A0A930UVS1-F1
#
_entry.id   AF-A0A930UVS1-F1
#
_cell.length_a   1.000
_cell.length_b   1.000
_cell.length_c   1.000
_cell.angle_alpha   90.00
_cell.angle_beta   90.00
_cell.angle_gamma   90.00
#
_symmetry.space_group_name_H-M   'P 1'
#
loop_
_entity.id
_entity.type
_entity.pdbx_description
1 polymer ?
#
loop_
_entity_poly.entity_id
_entity_poly.type
_entity_poly.pdbx_seq_one_letter_code
_entity_poly.pdbx_strand_id
1 'polypeptide(L)'
;MPAIAVFIDEVTLEEMTMCGNQGDGVLTVGIYLPFYMTEDALDEVAEIVTDMLAGADISVLETFRLAKFSYSYDENQAAWIAANLHYEFQYQ
;
A
#
# COMPACT_ATOMS: atom_id res chain seq x y z
N MET A 1 -16.07 -0.12 12.03
CA MET A 1 -14.77 -0.80 12.06
C MET A 1 -14.11 -0.55 10.72
N PRO A 2 -12.82 -0.16 10.67
CA PRO A 2 -12.11 0.01 9.42
C PRO A 2 -12.03 -1.31 8.65
N ALA A 3 -12.11 -1.23 7.33
CA ALA A 3 -11.75 -2.32 6.44
C ALA A 3 -10.37 -2.03 5.84
N ILE A 4 -9.46 -2.98 5.91
CA ILE A 4 -8.12 -2.85 5.33
C ILE A 4 -8.03 -3.85 4.17
N ALA A 5 -7.75 -3.35 2.97
CA ALA A 5 -7.45 -4.15 1.79
C ALA A 5 -5.96 -4.03 1.46
N VAL A 6 -5.33 -5.15 1.16
CA VAL A 6 -3.93 -5.20 0.73
C VAL A 6 -3.89 -5.92 -0.60
N PHE A 7 -3.34 -5.27 -1.61
CA PHE A 7 -3.26 -5.82 -2.96
C PHE A 7 -2.02 -5.31 -3.69
N ILE A 8 -1.60 -6.05 -4.71
CA ILE A 8 -0.51 -5.66 -5.59
C ILE A 8 -1.16 -5.08 -6.84
N ASP A 9 -0.78 -3.85 -7.20
CA ASP A 9 -1.39 -3.12 -8.31
C ASP A 9 -0.64 -3.39 -9.62
N GLU A 10 0.68 -3.20 -9.60
CA GLU A 10 1.56 -3.43 -10.72
C GLU A 10 2.78 -4.26 -10.29
N VAL A 11 3.19 -5.19 -11.16
CA VAL A 11 4.43 -5.95 -11.03
C VAL A 11 5.10 -5.97 -12.40
N THR A 12 6.36 -5.58 -12.43
CA THR A 12 7.23 -5.76 -13.59
C THR A 12 8.27 -6.83 -13.26
N LEU A 13 8.60 -7.62 -14.26
CA LEU A 13 9.73 -8.54 -14.23
C LEU A 13 10.68 -8.10 -15.31
N GLU A 14 11.91 -7.73 -14.93
CA GLU A 14 12.96 -7.52 -15.92
C GLU A 14 13.59 -8.88 -16.22
N GLU A 15 13.14 -9.54 -17.30
CA GLU A 15 13.83 -10.71 -17.81
C GLU A 15 15.18 -10.29 -18.41
N MET A 16 16.24 -10.93 -17.90
CA MET A 16 17.63 -10.91 -18.37
C MET A 16 18.50 -9.72 -17.96
N THR A 17 19.11 -9.83 -16.78
CA THR A 17 20.51 -9.41 -16.61
C THR A 17 21.39 -10.63 -16.31
N MET A 18 22.71 -10.53 -16.50
CA MET A 18 23.66 -11.65 -16.24
C MET A 18 23.67 -12.18 -14.79
N CYS A 19 22.88 -11.59 -13.88
CA CYS A 19 22.86 -11.88 -12.45
C CYS A 19 21.58 -12.56 -11.92
N GLY A 20 20.55 -12.78 -12.73
CA GLY A 20 19.28 -13.40 -12.31
C GLY A 20 18.05 -12.62 -12.75
N ASN A 21 16.89 -13.05 -12.27
CA ASN A 21 15.64 -12.31 -12.43
C ASN A 21 15.56 -11.26 -11.30
N GLN A 22 15.22 -10.03 -11.66
CA GLN A 22 14.90 -8.98 -10.70
C GLN A 22 13.61 -8.33 -11.16
N GLY A 23 12.75 -7.96 -10.23
CA GLY A 23 11.49 -7.31 -10.55
C GLY A 23 11.17 -6.20 -9.58
N ASP A 24 10.37 -5.25 -10.06
CA ASP A 24 9.82 -4.16 -9.28
C ASP A 24 8.31 -4.38 -9.14
N GLY A 25 7.73 -3.86 -8.06
CA GLY A 25 6.29 -3.88 -7.88
C GLY A 25 5.79 -2.81 -6.94
N VAL A 26 4.47 -2.62 -6.97
CA VAL A 26 3.76 -1.70 -6.10
C VAL A 26 2.72 -2.45 -5.27
N LEU A 27 2.94 -2.47 -3.95
CA LEU A 27 1.97 -2.96 -2.96
C LEU A 27 1.13 -1.77 -2.50
N THR A 28 -0.19 -1.86 -2.68
CA THR A 28 -1.13 -0.85 -2.20
C THR A 28 -1.88 -1.38 -0.98
N VAL A 29 -1.88 -0.59 0.10
CA VAL A 29 -2.74 -0.81 1.27
C VAL A 29 -3.82 0.26 1.27
N GLY A 30 -5.06 -0.17 1.02
CA GLY A 30 -6.25 0.67 1.08
C GLY A 30 -6.94 0.54 2.44
N ILE A 31 -7.14 1.65 3.13
CA ILE A 31 -7.81 1.73 4.43
C ILE A 31 -9.15 2.42 4.21
N TYR A 32 -10.25 1.74 4.48
CA TYR A 32 -11.60 2.22 4.21
C TYR A 32 -12.38 2.47 5.50
N LEU A 33 -13.00 3.63 5.59
CA LEU A 33 -13.91 4.04 6.65
C LEU A 33 -15.26 4.48 6.09
N PRO A 34 -16.35 4.40 6.88
CA PRO A 34 -17.63 5.00 6.50
C PRO A 34 -17.49 6.48 6.14
N PHE A 35 -18.23 6.95 5.14
CA PHE A 35 -18.07 8.30 4.56
C PHE A 35 -18.25 9.47 5.55
N TYR A 36 -18.94 9.25 6.67
CA TYR A 36 -19.12 10.27 7.71
C TYR A 36 -17.91 10.44 8.65
N MET A 37 -16.87 9.62 8.48
CA MET A 37 -15.61 9.76 9.22
C MET A 37 -14.72 10.86 8.62
N THR A 38 -13.66 11.21 9.31
CA THR A 38 -12.71 12.25 8.90
C THR A 38 -11.42 11.67 8.33
N GLU A 39 -10.67 12.49 7.60
CA GLU A 39 -9.31 12.18 7.16
C GLU A 39 -8.38 11.90 8.36
N ASP A 40 -8.53 12.63 9.48
CA ASP A 40 -7.77 12.36 10.72
C ASP A 40 -7.92 10.90 11.19
N ALA A 41 -9.12 10.32 11.10
CA ALA A 41 -9.34 8.93 11.47
C ALA A 41 -8.70 7.93 10.49
N LEU A 42 -8.54 8.32 9.22
CA LEU A 42 -7.77 7.54 8.25
C LEU A 42 -6.27 7.64 8.55
N ASP A 43 -5.78 8.83 8.88
CA ASP A 43 -4.38 9.08 9.23
C ASP A 43 -3.93 8.26 10.43
N GLU A 44 -4.74 8.20 11.49
CA GLU A 44 -4.45 7.36 12.67
C GLU A 44 -4.24 5.88 12.29
N VAL A 45 -5.09 5.34 11.41
CA VAL A 45 -4.96 3.95 10.95
C VAL A 45 -3.78 3.79 10.00
N ALA A 46 -3.53 4.77 9.13
CA ALA A 46 -2.42 4.77 8.19
C ALA A 46 -1.06 4.81 8.89
N GLU A 47 -0.95 5.57 9.98
CA GLU A 47 0.25 5.62 10.84
C GLU A 47 0.52 4.24 11.46
N ILE A 48 -0.50 3.62 12.06
CA ILE A 48 -0.37 2.26 12.64
C ILE A 48 0.08 1.24 11.59
N VAL A 49 -0.50 1.28 10.40
CA VAL A 49 -0.14 0.37 9.30
C VAL A 49 1.30 0.64 8.84
N THR A 50 1.69 1.91 8.72
CA THR A 50 3.03 2.31 8.28
C THR A 50 4.09 1.86 9.28
N ASP A 51 3.85 2.06 10.59
CA ASP A 51 4.75 1.61 11.65
C ASP A 51 4.91 0.09 11.68
N MET A 52 3.80 -0.63 11.50
CA MET A 52 3.82 -2.09 11.45
C MET A 52 4.61 -2.61 10.25
N LEU A 53 4.44 -1.99 9.08
CA LEU A 53 5.16 -2.35 7.86
C LEU A 53 6.63 -1.93 7.89
N ALA A 54 6.98 -0.81 8.53
CA ALA A 54 8.37 -0.38 8.71
C ALA A 54 9.18 -1.34 9.59
N GLY A 55 8.51 -2.00 10.54
CA GLY A 55 9.12 -3.03 11.40
C GLY A 55 9.07 -4.45 10.83
N ALA A 56 8.43 -4.66 9.67
CA ALA A 56 8.27 -5.98 9.10
C ALA A 56 9.53 -6.41 8.34
N ASP A 57 10.08 -7.57 8.68
CA ASP A 57 11.12 -8.24 7.89
C ASP A 57 10.43 -9.12 6.84
N ILE A 58 10.46 -8.68 5.58
CA ILE A 58 9.89 -9.40 4.44
C ILE A 58 11.05 -9.97 3.62
N SER A 59 11.51 -11.17 4.00
CA SER A 59 12.76 -11.77 3.51
C SER A 59 12.87 -11.98 1.99
N VAL A 60 11.76 -11.90 1.26
CA VAL A 60 11.72 -12.04 -0.21
C VAL A 60 11.94 -10.71 -0.94
N LEU A 61 11.91 -9.59 -0.22
CA LEU A 61 12.08 -8.26 -0.77
C LEU A 61 13.49 -7.75 -0.48
N GLU A 62 14.15 -7.21 -1.50
CA GLU A 62 15.44 -6.53 -1.36
C GLU A 62 15.26 -5.09 -0.88
N THR A 63 14.20 -4.43 -1.38
CA THR A 63 13.80 -3.09 -0.98
C THR A 63 12.30 -3.07 -0.75
N PHE A 64 11.87 -2.29 0.24
CA PHE A 64 10.47 -2.06 0.55
C PHE A 64 10.34 -0.67 1.18
N ARG A 65 9.65 0.26 0.51
CA ARG A 65 9.54 1.65 0.95
C ARG A 65 8.20 2.27 0.60
N LEU A 66 7.69 3.13 1.47
CA LEU A 66 6.52 3.95 1.16
C LEU A 66 6.89 4.99 0.10
N ALA A 67 6.20 4.95 -1.04
CA ALA A 67 6.43 5.84 -2.19
C ALA A 67 5.37 6.94 -2.31
N LYS A 68 4.11 6.63 -1.97
CA LYS A 68 3.00 7.58 -2.08
C LYS A 68 1.93 7.33 -1.02
N PHE A 69 1.30 8.42 -0.56
CA PHE A 69 0.10 8.42 0.25
C PHE A 69 -0.98 9.27 -0.44
N SER A 70 -2.23 8.80 -0.44
CA SER A 70 -3.33 9.54 -1.08
C SER A 70 -4.71 9.15 -0.57
N TYR A 71 -5.64 10.11 -0.61
CA TYR A 71 -7.04 9.86 -0.30
C TYR A 71 -7.86 9.50 -1.53
N SER A 72 -8.88 8.67 -1.34
CA SER A 72 -9.94 8.41 -2.30
C SER A 72 -11.29 8.31 -1.60
N TYR A 73 -12.38 8.49 -2.34
CA TYR A 73 -13.72 8.34 -1.80
C TYR A 73 -14.65 7.75 -2.86
N ASP A 74 -15.76 7.16 -2.40
CA ASP A 74 -16.81 6.68 -3.29
C ASP A 74 -17.58 7.84 -3.91
N GLU A 75 -17.19 8.26 -5.11
CA GLU A 75 -17.84 9.35 -5.85
C GLU A 75 -19.30 9.06 -6.21
N ASN A 76 -19.70 7.78 -6.25
CA ASN A 76 -21.01 7.38 -6.76
C ASN A 76 -22.06 7.26 -5.66
N GLN A 77 -21.72 6.60 -4.55
CA GLN A 77 -22.68 6.32 -3.48
C GLN A 77 -22.33 7.00 -2.15
N ALA A 78 -21.16 7.66 -2.06
CA ALA A 78 -20.65 8.24 -0.81
C ALA A 78 -20.71 7.22 0.34
N ALA A 79 -20.39 5.96 0.06
CA ALA A 79 -20.43 4.89 1.06
C ALA A 79 -19.19 4.89 1.96
N TRP A 80 -18.03 5.28 1.42
CA TRP A 80 -16.75 5.23 2.10
C TRP A 80 -15.80 6.35 1.70
N ILE A 81 -14.88 6.66 2.60
CA ILE A 81 -13.62 7.37 2.36
C ILE A 81 -12.46 6.40 2.59
N ALA A 82 -11.33 6.64 1.93
CA ALA A 82 -10.17 5.79 2.05
C ALA A 82 -8.84 6.54 2.00
N ALA A 83 -7.84 5.98 2.69
CA ALA A 83 -6.44 6.33 2.53
C ALA A 83 -5.69 5.17 1.86
N ASN A 84 -4.83 5.49 0.92
CA ASN A 84 -4.07 4.53 0.13
C ASN A 84 -2.58 4.77 0.35
N LEU A 85 -1.90 3.76 0.88
CA LEU A 85 -0.45 3.71 1.06
C LEU A 85 0.14 2.87 -0.07
N HIS A 86 1.02 3.43 -0.88
CA HIS A 86 1.68 2.73 -1.97
C HIS A 86 3.14 2.49 -1.64
N TYR A 87 3.53 1.23 -1.54
CA TYR A 87 4.88 0.79 -1.28
C TYR A 87 5.51 0.25 -2.55
N GLU A 88 6.65 0.82 -2.93
CA GLU A 88 7.50 0.26 -3.97
C GLU A 88 8.39 -0.82 -3.36
N PHE A 89 8.52 -1.93 -4.07
CA PHE A 89 9.36 -3.05 -3.66
C PHE A 89 10.16 -3.65 -4.81
N GLN A 90 11.29 -4.23 -4.46
CA GLN A 90 12.13 -5.02 -5.37
C GLN A 90 12.28 -6.44 -4.85
N TYR A 91 12.27 -7.40 -5.76
CA TYR A 91 12.40 -8.83 -5.48
C TYR A 91 13.30 -9.53 -6.50
N GLN A 92 13.81 -10.70 -6.13
CA GLN A 92 14.58 -11.62 -6.99
C GLN A 92 13.86 -12.96 -7.14
#